data_AF-A0A2C5ZLP7-F1
#
_entry.id   AF-A0A2C5ZLP7-F1
#
_cell.length_a   1.000
_cell.length_b   1.000
_cell.length_c   1.000
_cell.angle_alpha   90.00
_cell.angle_beta   90.00
_cell.angle_gamma   90.00
#
_symmetry.space_group_name_H-M   'P 1'
#
loop_
_entity.id
_entity.type
_entity.pdbx_description
1 polymer ?
#
loop_
_entity_poly.entity_id
_entity_poly.type
_entity_poly.pdbx_seq_one_letter_code
_entity_poly.pdbx_strand_id
1 'polypeptide(L)'
;MCIVTHLFYFLFGTICYHQNFDRSLRTSAKFQRSQIRREINDSLLALVCGSFLTAPILVAQLQGYSNVYRFGSASWWYELAQYPLFVLFSDTCMYWLHRVFHAPVLFRMMHSKHHRYVIPTPFSAYAFHPLEAWIMSLPIYTFGFIWPMSDVAQLVVFCSSNIWTFLLHDNRDQFHTVHHKNINYNFGQFLHLWDYLGGTYRDAETFLNPSRRQSKR
;
A
#
# COMPACT_ATOMS: atom_id res chain seq x y z
N MET A 1 -17.63 10.47 3.31
CA MET A 1 -16.33 9.80 3.13
C MET A 1 -16.38 8.78 2.00
N CYS A 2 -17.25 7.76 2.07
CA CYS A 2 -17.26 6.65 1.10
C CYS A 2 -17.34 7.09 -0.38
N ILE A 3 -18.24 8.01 -0.76
CA ILE A 3 -18.39 8.44 -2.16
C ILE A 3 -17.09 9.00 -2.74
N VAL A 4 -16.42 9.89 -2.02
CA VAL A 4 -15.15 10.50 -2.46
C VAL A 4 -14.07 9.44 -2.62
N THR A 5 -13.95 8.51 -1.66
CA THR A 5 -12.99 7.41 -1.73
C THR A 5 -13.27 6.49 -2.92
N HIS A 6 -14.53 6.22 -3.25
CA HIS A 6 -14.91 5.40 -4.41
C HIS A 6 -14.61 6.13 -5.73
N LEU A 7 -14.94 7.42 -5.82
CA LEU A 7 -14.63 8.24 -6.99
C LEU A 7 -13.11 8.30 -7.23
N PHE A 8 -12.33 8.55 -6.18
CA PHE A 8 -10.87 8.51 -6.24
C PHE A 8 -10.38 7.13 -6.71
N TYR A 9 -10.90 6.06 -6.11
CA TYR A 9 -10.53 4.69 -6.44
C TYR A 9 -10.78 4.36 -7.92
N PHE A 10 -11.98 4.66 -8.44
CA PHE A 10 -12.30 4.39 -9.84
C PHE A 10 -11.54 5.29 -10.80
N LEU A 11 -11.39 6.58 -10.48
CA LEU A 11 -10.65 7.52 -11.32
C LEU A 11 -9.18 7.11 -11.43
N PHE A 12 -8.50 6.95 -10.30
CA PHE A 12 -7.06 6.69 -10.27
C PHE A 12 -6.72 5.23 -10.64
N GLY A 13 -7.60 4.28 -10.34
CA GLY A 13 -7.51 2.91 -10.85
C GLY A 13 -7.61 2.86 -12.38
N THR A 14 -8.53 3.62 -12.98
CA THR A 14 -8.73 3.68 -14.44
C THR A 14 -7.55 4.36 -15.14
N ILE A 15 -7.23 5.60 -14.75
CA ILE A 15 -5.86 6.03 -14.43
C ILE A 15 -4.70 5.11 -14.84
N CYS A 16 -4.20 4.45 -13.80
CA CYS A 16 -3.08 3.52 -13.83
C CYS A 16 -3.35 2.31 -14.74
N TYR A 17 -4.59 1.82 -14.81
CA TYR A 17 -4.91 0.68 -15.67
C TYR A 17 -4.70 0.99 -17.15
N HIS A 18 -4.99 2.22 -17.57
CA HIS A 18 -4.81 2.61 -18.96
C HIS A 18 -3.38 3.03 -19.28
N GLN A 19 -2.70 3.70 -18.36
CA GLN A 19 -1.37 4.28 -18.60
C GLN A 19 -0.20 3.36 -18.22
N ASN A 20 -0.38 2.45 -17.25
CA ASN A 20 0.74 1.81 -16.55
C ASN A 20 0.66 0.29 -16.61
N PHE A 21 -0.56 -0.27 -16.50
CA PHE A 21 -0.75 -1.72 -16.52
C PHE A 21 -0.55 -2.32 -17.92
N ASP A 22 0.39 -3.26 -18.05
CA ASP A 22 0.59 -4.01 -19.28
C ASP A 22 -0.56 -5.01 -19.51
N ARG A 23 -1.43 -4.65 -20.46
CA ARG A 23 -2.61 -5.45 -20.81
C ARG A 23 -2.27 -6.78 -21.48
N SER A 24 -1.05 -6.96 -22.00
CA SER A 24 -0.59 -8.23 -22.56
C SER A 24 -0.60 -9.34 -21.50
N LEU A 25 -0.35 -8.98 -20.23
CA LEU A 25 -0.34 -9.90 -19.09
C LEU A 25 -1.69 -10.59 -18.84
N ARG A 26 -2.79 -10.05 -19.38
CA ARG A 26 -4.13 -10.65 -19.31
C ARG A 26 -4.24 -11.98 -20.06
N THR A 27 -3.33 -12.24 -20.99
CA THR A 27 -3.25 -13.51 -21.74
C THR A 27 -2.56 -14.62 -20.96
N SER A 28 -1.88 -14.27 -19.85
CA SER A 28 -1.20 -15.25 -18.99
C SER A 28 -2.18 -16.23 -18.37
N ALA A 29 -1.78 -17.50 -18.29
CA ALA A 29 -2.54 -18.54 -17.57
C ALA A 29 -2.73 -18.22 -16.08
N LYS A 30 -1.89 -17.34 -15.51
CA LYS A 30 -2.00 -16.89 -14.11
C LYS A 30 -3.00 -15.73 -13.92
N PHE A 31 -3.48 -15.13 -15.00
CA PHE A 31 -4.51 -14.08 -14.95
C PHE A 31 -5.90 -14.73 -14.88
N GLN A 32 -6.60 -14.54 -13.77
CA GLN A 32 -7.84 -15.27 -13.52
C GLN A 32 -9.02 -14.72 -14.34
N ARG A 33 -10.00 -15.58 -14.65
CA ARG A 33 -11.26 -15.14 -15.27
C ARG A 33 -11.97 -14.14 -14.37
N SER A 34 -12.45 -13.02 -14.92
CA SER A 34 -13.14 -11.96 -14.16
C SER A 34 -12.34 -11.38 -12.99
N GLN A 35 -10.99 -11.44 -13.04
CA GLN A 35 -10.12 -10.97 -11.96
C GLN A 35 -10.38 -9.51 -11.58
N ILE A 36 -10.41 -8.60 -12.56
CA ILE A 36 -10.64 -7.16 -12.34
C ILE A 36 -11.95 -6.91 -11.59
N ARG A 37 -13.03 -7.64 -11.91
CA ARG A 37 -14.30 -7.50 -11.20
C ARG A 37 -14.18 -7.93 -9.73
N ARG A 38 -13.44 -9.00 -9.44
CA ARG A 38 -13.19 -9.44 -8.07
C ARG A 38 -12.30 -8.46 -7.31
N GLU A 39 -11.23 -7.98 -7.93
CA GLU A 39 -10.35 -6.95 -7.36
C GLU A 39 -11.15 -5.70 -6.99
N ILE A 40 -12.03 -5.22 -7.88
CA ILE A 40 -12.94 -4.12 -7.59
C ILE A 40 -13.85 -4.44 -6.40
N ASN A 41 -14.53 -5.59 -6.42
CA ASN A 41 -15.46 -5.93 -5.33
C ASN A 41 -14.76 -6.03 -3.96
N ASP A 42 -13.60 -6.67 -3.90
CA ASP A 42 -12.82 -6.79 -2.67
C ASP A 42 -12.34 -5.41 -2.19
N SER A 43 -11.81 -4.60 -3.11
CA SER A 43 -11.35 -3.23 -2.83
C SER A 43 -12.49 -2.37 -2.28
N LEU A 44 -13.66 -2.39 -2.91
CA LEU A 44 -14.82 -1.62 -2.43
C LEU A 44 -15.27 -2.08 -1.05
N LEU A 45 -15.33 -3.40 -0.80
CA LEU A 45 -15.69 -3.94 0.50
C LEU A 45 -14.69 -3.50 1.58
N ALA A 46 -13.39 -3.60 1.29
CA ALA A 46 -12.32 -3.17 2.19
C ALA A 46 -12.40 -1.67 2.48
N LEU A 47 -12.62 -0.83 1.46
CA LEU A 47 -12.73 0.62 1.61
C LEU A 47 -13.97 1.02 2.43
N VAL A 48 -15.12 0.37 2.23
CA VAL A 48 -16.34 0.64 3.02
C VAL A 48 -16.13 0.24 4.48
N CYS A 49 -15.69 -0.99 4.74
CA CYS A 49 -15.44 -1.46 6.11
C CYS A 49 -14.35 -0.63 6.79
N GLY A 50 -13.24 -0.37 6.11
CA GLY A 50 -12.15 0.47 6.60
C GLY A 50 -12.63 1.88 6.93
N SER A 51 -13.54 2.45 6.15
CA SER A 51 -14.14 3.76 6.45
C SER A 51 -14.86 3.79 7.80
N PHE A 52 -15.60 2.73 8.14
CA PHE A 52 -16.25 2.62 9.46
C PHE A 52 -15.24 2.38 10.58
N LEU A 53 -14.24 1.52 10.37
CA LEU A 53 -13.22 1.21 11.38
C LEU A 53 -12.28 2.39 11.66
N THR A 54 -12.05 3.25 10.67
CA THR A 54 -11.22 4.46 10.80
C THR A 54 -11.98 5.64 11.39
N ALA A 55 -13.31 5.66 11.33
CA ALA A 55 -14.11 6.78 11.84
C ALA A 55 -13.84 7.14 13.32
N PRO A 56 -13.71 6.18 14.27
CA PRO A 56 -13.34 6.49 15.65
C PRO A 56 -11.97 7.17 15.78
N ILE A 57 -11.00 6.79 14.95
CA ILE A 57 -9.65 7.41 14.95
C ILE A 57 -9.77 8.87 14.51
N LEU A 58 -10.50 9.15 13.43
CA LEU A 58 -10.71 10.52 12.96
C LEU A 58 -11.48 11.37 13.99
N VAL A 59 -12.51 10.80 14.62
CA VAL A 59 -13.22 11.48 15.71
C VAL A 59 -12.28 11.79 16.87
N ALA A 60 -11.42 10.85 17.27
CA ALA A 60 -10.43 11.09 18.32
C ALA A 60 -9.45 12.23 17.95
N GLN A 61 -9.01 12.30 16.69
CA GLN A 61 -8.17 13.41 16.20
C GLN A 61 -8.90 14.75 16.29
N LEU A 62 -10.16 14.81 15.82
CA LEU A 62 -10.98 16.02 15.86
C LEU A 62 -11.30 16.49 17.29
N GLN A 63 -11.37 15.56 18.24
CA GLN A 63 -11.57 15.87 19.67
C GLN A 63 -10.26 16.26 20.38
N GLY A 64 -9.13 16.32 19.67
CA GLY A 64 -7.85 16.74 20.22
C GLY A 64 -7.08 15.64 20.99
N TYR A 65 -7.44 14.36 20.82
CA TYR A 65 -6.69 13.25 21.43
C TYR A 65 -5.38 12.90 20.71
N SER A 66 -5.11 13.51 19.56
CA SER A 66 -3.85 13.38 18.82
C SER A 66 -3.00 14.63 18.92
N ASN A 67 -1.70 14.50 18.69
CA ASN A 67 -0.73 15.60 18.60
C ASN A 67 -0.77 16.32 17.24
N VAL A 68 -1.93 16.33 16.57
CA VAL A 68 -2.10 17.04 15.31
C VAL A 68 -2.31 18.52 15.61
N TYR A 69 -1.48 19.37 15.01
CA TYR A 69 -1.49 20.79 15.26
C TYR A 69 -1.68 21.58 13.95
N ARG A 70 -2.01 22.88 14.04
CA ARG A 70 -2.22 23.72 12.86
C ARG A 70 -0.88 24.06 12.18
N PHE A 71 -0.78 23.83 10.88
CA PHE A 71 0.41 24.16 10.09
C PHE A 71 0.95 25.57 10.36
N GLY A 72 2.27 25.67 10.53
CA GLY A 72 2.96 26.91 10.84
C GLY A 72 3.09 27.20 12.35
N SER A 73 2.51 26.36 13.21
CA SER A 73 2.73 26.46 14.67
C SER A 73 4.09 25.91 15.10
N ALA A 74 4.75 25.10 14.26
CA ALA A 74 6.12 24.65 14.47
C ALA A 74 7.12 25.43 13.60
N SER A 75 8.40 25.30 13.91
CA SER A 75 9.47 25.83 13.07
C SER A 75 9.41 25.24 11.65
N TRP A 76 9.69 26.05 10.63
CA TRP A 76 9.61 25.65 9.22
C TRP A 76 10.43 24.38 8.88
N TRP A 77 11.58 24.16 9.54
CA TRP A 77 12.39 22.96 9.31
C TRP A 77 11.68 21.69 9.77
N TYR A 78 10.88 21.80 10.83
CA TYR A 78 10.09 20.71 11.36
C TYR A 78 8.88 20.42 10.48
N GLU A 79 8.24 21.45 9.92
CA GLU A 79 7.20 21.28 8.89
C GLU A 79 7.69 20.46 7.70
N LEU A 80 8.95 20.62 7.33
CA LEU A 80 9.58 19.80 6.28
C LEU A 80 10.04 18.42 6.78
N ALA A 81 10.56 18.32 8.01
CA ALA A 81 11.10 17.07 8.55
C ALA A 81 10.02 15.98 8.77
N GLN A 82 8.76 16.38 8.93
CA GLN A 82 7.66 15.44 9.13
C GLN A 82 7.48 14.43 7.99
N TYR A 83 7.75 14.81 6.74
CA TYR A 83 7.58 13.92 5.60
C TYR A 83 8.56 12.74 5.59
N PRO A 84 9.89 12.94 5.68
CA PRO A 84 10.82 11.82 5.79
C PRO A 84 10.63 11.03 7.08
N LEU A 85 10.26 11.67 8.20
CA LEU A 85 9.93 10.97 9.44
C LEU A 85 8.72 10.04 9.27
N PHE A 86 7.67 10.54 8.61
CA PHE A 86 6.49 9.74 8.29
C PHE A 86 6.85 8.58 7.36
N VAL A 87 7.64 8.81 6.31
CA VAL A 87 8.06 7.74 5.37
C VAL A 87 8.84 6.66 6.12
N LEU A 88 9.82 7.03 6.96
CA LEU A 88 10.58 6.06 7.75
C LEU A 88 9.68 5.28 8.72
N PHE A 89 8.78 5.96 9.41
CA PHE A 89 7.81 5.33 10.32
C PHE A 89 6.90 4.36 9.56
N SER A 90 6.25 4.85 8.51
CA SER A 90 5.28 4.09 7.74
C SER A 90 5.94 2.89 7.06
N ASP A 91 7.12 3.05 6.47
CA ASP A 91 7.84 1.95 5.82
C ASP A 91 8.28 0.88 6.83
N THR A 92 8.70 1.31 8.04
CA THR A 92 8.98 0.39 9.15
C THR A 92 7.74 -0.41 9.54
N CYS A 93 6.62 0.26 9.80
CA CYS A 93 5.38 -0.42 10.14
C CYS A 93 4.94 -1.37 9.03
N MET A 94 4.98 -0.92 7.78
CA MET A 94 4.54 -1.71 6.63
C MET A 94 5.38 -2.96 6.43
N TYR A 95 6.70 -2.86 6.46
CA TYR A 95 7.58 -4.01 6.32
C TYR A 95 7.26 -5.10 7.36
N TRP A 96 7.14 -4.72 8.64
CA TRP A 96 6.90 -5.66 9.72
C TRP A 96 5.46 -6.20 9.74
N LEU A 97 4.46 -5.35 9.57
CA LEU A 97 3.06 -5.78 9.47
C LEU A 97 2.86 -6.73 8.30
N HIS A 98 3.44 -6.42 7.15
CA HIS A 98 3.36 -7.26 5.98
C HIS A 98 3.97 -8.65 6.25
N ARG A 99 5.16 -8.73 6.86
CA ARG A 99 5.75 -10.01 7.28
C ARG A 99 4.88 -10.77 8.28
N VAL A 100 4.25 -10.07 9.24
CA VAL A 100 3.31 -10.69 10.19
C VAL A 100 2.10 -11.27 9.46
N PHE A 101 1.56 -10.58 8.45
CA PHE A 101 0.47 -11.10 7.61
C PHE A 101 0.88 -12.30 6.74
N HIS A 102 2.18 -12.50 6.49
CA HIS A 102 2.72 -13.71 5.88
C HIS A 102 2.95 -14.87 6.86
N ALA A 103 2.74 -14.67 8.16
CA ALA A 103 2.74 -15.78 9.11
C ALA A 103 1.60 -16.77 8.77
N PRO A 104 1.79 -18.10 8.93
CA PRO A 104 0.91 -19.11 8.34
C PRO A 104 -0.59 -18.96 8.64
N VAL A 105 -0.93 -18.54 9.86
CA VAL A 105 -2.32 -18.36 10.31
C VAL A 105 -2.95 -17.13 9.65
N LEU A 106 -2.30 -15.96 9.79
CA LEU A 106 -2.81 -14.71 9.22
C LEU A 106 -2.79 -14.74 7.70
N PHE A 107 -1.81 -15.39 7.09
CA PHE A 107 -1.75 -15.58 5.64
C PHE A 107 -2.98 -16.35 5.16
N ARG A 108 -3.25 -17.51 5.76
CA ARG A 108 -4.39 -18.34 5.34
C ARG A 108 -5.74 -17.64 5.57
N MET A 109 -5.87 -16.91 6.68
CA MET A 109 -7.13 -16.24 7.01
C MET A 109 -7.39 -14.98 6.19
N MET A 110 -6.34 -14.21 5.88
CA MET A 110 -6.44 -12.83 5.40
C MET A 110 -5.60 -12.62 4.13
N HIS A 111 -4.27 -12.66 4.26
CA HIS A 111 -3.36 -12.17 3.21
C HIS A 111 -3.33 -13.02 1.93
N SER A 112 -3.68 -14.30 2.02
CA SER A 112 -3.84 -15.18 0.85
C SER A 112 -4.92 -14.69 -0.12
N LYS A 113 -5.92 -13.93 0.36
CA LYS A 113 -6.93 -13.30 -0.50
C LYS A 113 -6.32 -12.22 -1.40
N HIS A 114 -5.37 -11.46 -0.89
CA HIS A 114 -4.60 -10.49 -1.66
C HIS A 114 -3.67 -11.19 -2.66
N HIS A 115 -2.93 -12.20 -2.18
CA HIS A 115 -1.98 -12.99 -2.99
C HIS A 115 -2.61 -13.90 -4.04
N ARG A 116 -3.94 -14.07 -4.03
CA ARG A 116 -4.63 -14.81 -5.10
C ARG A 116 -4.39 -14.16 -6.46
N TYR A 117 -4.19 -12.84 -6.48
CA TYR A 117 -3.88 -12.07 -7.69
C TYR A 117 -2.38 -12.08 -7.98
N VAL A 118 -1.88 -13.16 -8.59
CA VAL A 118 -0.44 -13.28 -8.90
C VAL A 118 0.04 -12.23 -9.91
N ILE A 119 -0.86 -11.77 -10.78
CA ILE A 119 -0.65 -10.63 -11.69
C ILE A 119 -1.65 -9.55 -11.26
N PRO A 120 -1.34 -8.75 -10.24
CA PRO A 120 -2.24 -7.71 -9.76
C PRO A 120 -2.48 -6.65 -10.85
N THR A 121 -3.71 -6.14 -10.95
CA THR A 121 -3.95 -4.88 -11.67
C THR A 121 -4.00 -3.71 -10.68
N PRO A 122 -3.99 -2.45 -11.12
CA PRO A 122 -4.19 -1.30 -10.22
C PRO A 122 -5.46 -1.38 -9.37
N PHE A 123 -6.50 -2.10 -9.83
CA PHE A 123 -7.72 -2.31 -9.04
C PHE A 123 -7.52 -3.25 -7.84
N SER A 124 -6.40 -3.97 -7.76
CA SER A 124 -6.04 -4.77 -6.59
C SER A 124 -5.45 -3.96 -5.44
N ALA A 125 -5.22 -2.65 -5.62
CA ALA A 125 -4.57 -1.77 -4.66
C ALA A 125 -5.18 -1.81 -3.24
N TYR A 126 -6.48 -2.11 -3.12
CA TYR A 126 -7.15 -2.28 -1.83
C TYR A 126 -7.82 -3.66 -1.68
N ALA A 127 -7.52 -4.62 -2.55
CA ALA A 127 -8.20 -5.91 -2.64
C ALA A 127 -7.72 -6.92 -1.58
N PHE A 128 -7.73 -6.49 -0.32
CA PHE A 128 -7.33 -7.25 0.86
C PHE A 128 -8.56 -7.76 1.63
N HIS A 129 -8.32 -8.58 2.66
CA HIS A 129 -9.33 -8.78 3.70
C HIS A 129 -9.67 -7.42 4.35
N PRO A 130 -10.94 -7.05 4.62
CA PRO A 130 -11.26 -5.72 5.14
C PRO A 130 -10.51 -5.31 6.41
N LEU A 131 -10.43 -6.23 7.39
CA LEU A 131 -9.66 -6.00 8.62
C LEU A 131 -8.15 -5.84 8.36
N GLU A 132 -7.59 -6.57 7.39
CA GLU A 132 -6.18 -6.44 7.01
C GLU A 132 -5.91 -5.11 6.33
N ALA A 133 -6.76 -4.71 5.38
CA ALA A 133 -6.68 -3.41 4.71
C ALA A 133 -6.66 -2.28 5.75
N TRP A 134 -7.53 -2.37 6.76
CA TRP A 134 -7.58 -1.40 7.84
C TRP A 134 -6.29 -1.40 8.67
N ILE A 135 -5.82 -2.56 9.13
CA ILE A 135 -4.58 -2.67 9.93
C ILE A 135 -3.37 -2.12 9.15
N MET A 136 -3.22 -2.49 7.88
CA MET A 136 -2.14 -2.03 7.00
C MET A 136 -2.23 -0.52 6.75
N SER A 137 -3.43 0.09 6.83
CA SER A 137 -3.60 1.54 6.69
C SER A 137 -3.33 2.35 7.97
N LEU A 138 -3.24 1.70 9.14
CA LEU A 138 -3.08 2.39 10.43
C LEU A 138 -1.88 3.33 10.50
N PRO A 139 -0.70 3.04 9.92
CA PRO A 139 0.44 3.97 10.00
C PRO A 139 0.12 5.38 9.49
N ILE A 140 -0.76 5.51 8.49
CA ILE A 140 -1.22 6.80 7.95
C ILE A 140 -1.99 7.60 9.00
N TYR A 141 -2.81 6.93 9.81
CA TYR A 141 -3.72 7.57 10.77
C TYR A 141 -3.12 7.71 12.17
N THR A 142 -2.23 6.82 12.58
CA THR A 142 -1.72 6.76 13.95
C THR A 142 -0.46 7.59 14.16
N PHE A 143 0.22 8.04 13.10
CA PHE A 143 1.45 8.84 13.24
C PHE A 143 1.24 10.08 14.13
N GLY A 144 0.16 10.83 13.90
CA GLY A 144 -0.19 12.01 14.70
C GLY A 144 -0.52 11.74 16.17
N PHE A 145 -0.76 10.48 16.58
CA PHE A 145 -0.92 10.10 17.99
C PHE A 145 0.42 9.80 18.67
N ILE A 146 1.42 9.41 17.91
CA ILE A 146 2.76 9.06 18.40
C ILE A 146 3.67 10.29 18.37
N TRP A 147 3.56 11.10 17.32
CA TRP A 147 4.47 12.20 17.04
C TRP A 147 3.68 13.46 16.62
N PRO A 148 4.11 14.69 17.00
CA PRO A 148 3.44 15.90 16.57
C PRO A 148 3.46 16.06 15.04
N MET A 149 2.31 16.33 14.44
CA MET A 149 2.18 16.46 12.99
C MET A 149 1.28 17.64 12.63
N SER A 150 1.62 18.42 11.62
CA SER A 150 0.69 19.46 11.15
C SER A 150 -0.48 18.86 10.38
N ASP A 151 -1.64 19.50 10.46
CA ASP A 151 -2.84 19.19 9.70
C ASP A 151 -2.58 19.14 8.18
N VAL A 152 -1.77 20.05 7.65
CA VAL A 152 -1.34 20.06 6.24
C VAL A 152 -0.46 18.85 5.93
N ALA A 153 0.55 18.56 6.76
CA ALA A 153 1.41 17.39 6.53
C ALA A 153 0.58 16.10 6.58
N GLN A 154 -0.37 15.99 7.52
CA GLN A 154 -1.27 14.85 7.62
C GLN A 154 -2.10 14.66 6.34
N LEU A 155 -2.67 15.74 5.80
CA LEU A 155 -3.42 15.68 4.55
C LEU A 155 -2.53 15.26 3.36
N VAL A 156 -1.32 15.81 3.27
CA VAL A 156 -0.38 15.49 2.19
C VAL A 156 0.06 14.02 2.26
N VAL A 157 0.42 13.50 3.43
CA VAL A 157 0.81 12.08 3.56
C VAL A 157 -0.37 11.17 3.29
N PHE A 158 -1.59 11.55 3.71
CA PHE A 158 -2.80 10.80 3.41
C PHE A 158 -3.01 10.70 1.89
N CYS A 159 -3.01 11.82 1.17
CA CYS A 159 -3.21 11.84 -0.28
C CYS A 159 -2.10 11.11 -1.03
N SER A 160 -0.84 11.39 -0.71
CA SER A 160 0.31 10.77 -1.38
C SER A 160 0.40 9.27 -1.11
N SER A 161 0.10 8.81 0.11
CA SER A 161 0.06 7.37 0.42
C SER A 161 -1.02 6.65 -0.38
N ASN A 162 -2.22 7.23 -0.50
CA ASN A 162 -3.29 6.62 -1.30
C ASN A 162 -2.96 6.57 -2.80
N ILE A 163 -2.29 7.59 -3.34
CA ILE A 163 -1.76 7.56 -4.72
C ILE A 163 -0.69 6.46 -4.85
N TRP A 164 0.25 6.41 -3.90
CA TRP A 164 1.33 5.44 -3.91
C TRP A 164 0.84 4.00 -3.88
N THR A 165 -0.22 3.69 -3.12
CA THR A 165 -0.82 2.36 -3.07
C THR A 165 -1.22 1.85 -4.45
N PHE A 166 -1.74 2.71 -5.34
CA PHE A 166 -2.02 2.33 -6.72
C PHE A 166 -0.77 2.14 -7.56
N LEU A 167 0.19 3.07 -7.45
CA LEU A 167 1.45 3.01 -8.21
C LEU A 167 2.24 1.74 -7.87
N LEU A 168 2.22 1.30 -6.60
CA LEU A 168 2.85 0.07 -6.15
C LEU A 168 2.27 -1.18 -6.85
N HIS A 169 0.98 -1.15 -7.22
CA HIS A 169 0.26 -2.25 -7.87
C HIS A 169 0.10 -2.07 -9.39
N ASP A 170 0.65 -1.00 -9.97
CA ASP A 170 0.48 -0.70 -11.40
C ASP A 170 1.50 -1.37 -12.32
N ASN A 171 2.44 -2.12 -11.73
CA ASN A 171 3.46 -2.92 -12.37
C ASN A 171 4.60 -2.14 -13.04
N ARG A 172 4.77 -0.83 -12.78
CA ARG A 172 5.92 -0.05 -13.31
C ARG A 172 7.24 -0.40 -12.65
N ASP A 173 7.30 -0.31 -11.32
CA ASP A 173 8.51 -0.63 -10.54
C ASP A 173 8.68 -2.15 -10.36
N GLN A 174 7.59 -2.91 -10.49
CA GLN A 174 7.56 -4.37 -10.38
C GLN A 174 8.07 -4.94 -9.04
N PHE A 175 8.48 -4.10 -8.09
CA PHE A 175 8.92 -4.49 -6.76
C PHE A 175 7.88 -5.36 -6.05
N HIS A 176 6.64 -4.88 -5.98
CA HIS A 176 5.53 -5.64 -5.40
C HIS A 176 5.03 -6.76 -6.33
N THR A 177 5.22 -6.63 -7.65
CA THR A 177 4.95 -7.76 -8.57
C THR A 177 5.85 -8.96 -8.27
N VAL A 178 7.12 -8.74 -7.94
CA VAL A 178 8.02 -9.81 -7.46
C VAL A 178 7.46 -10.44 -6.19
N HIS A 179 6.97 -9.62 -5.25
CA HIS A 179 6.33 -10.09 -4.03
C HIS A 179 5.12 -10.99 -4.29
N HIS A 180 4.20 -10.57 -5.16
CA HIS A 180 3.04 -11.38 -5.56
C HIS A 180 3.42 -12.71 -6.24
N LYS A 181 4.60 -12.79 -6.85
CA LYS A 181 5.13 -14.04 -7.45
C LYS A 181 5.90 -14.90 -6.44
N ASN A 182 6.45 -14.30 -5.39
CA ASN A 182 7.14 -15.02 -4.33
C ASN A 182 6.98 -14.28 -2.99
N ILE A 183 6.17 -14.89 -2.13
CA ILE A 183 5.74 -14.36 -0.84
C ILE A 183 6.87 -14.12 0.18
N ASN A 184 8.12 -14.49 -0.12
CA ASN A 184 9.26 -14.35 0.79
C ASN A 184 10.10 -13.09 0.57
N TYR A 185 9.76 -12.25 -0.41
CA TYR A 185 10.59 -11.13 -0.84
C TYR A 185 9.81 -9.83 -0.98
N ASN A 186 10.49 -8.69 -0.89
CA ASN A 186 9.97 -7.35 -1.20
C ASN A 186 8.71 -6.97 -0.40
N PHE A 187 8.85 -6.84 0.92
CA PHE A 187 7.74 -6.53 1.82
C PHE A 187 7.50 -5.03 2.03
N GLY A 188 8.48 -4.18 1.74
CA GLY A 188 8.45 -2.73 1.93
C GLY A 188 7.38 -2.04 1.08
N GLN A 189 7.16 -0.74 1.36
CA GLN A 189 6.16 0.05 0.67
C GLN A 189 6.78 1.20 -0.11
N PHE A 190 7.48 2.11 0.56
CA PHE A 190 8.06 3.32 -0.03
C PHE A 190 9.55 3.15 -0.31
N LEU A 191 10.25 2.43 0.57
CA LEU A 191 11.69 2.22 0.50
C LEU A 191 12.01 0.73 0.41
N HIS A 192 13.20 0.43 -0.10
CA HIS A 192 13.75 -0.93 -0.07
C HIS A 192 14.58 -1.20 1.20
N LEU A 193 14.65 -0.22 2.12
CA LEU A 193 15.58 -0.20 3.25
C LEU A 193 15.47 -1.47 4.10
N TRP A 194 14.27 -1.79 4.56
CA TRP A 194 14.04 -2.96 5.41
C TRP A 194 14.18 -4.28 4.66
N ASP A 195 13.91 -4.31 3.36
CA ASP A 195 14.17 -5.49 2.54
C ASP A 195 15.65 -5.76 2.35
N TYR A 196 16.48 -4.72 2.23
CA TYR A 196 17.93 -4.87 2.24
C TYR A 196 18.44 -5.34 3.59
N LEU A 197 18.02 -4.68 4.68
CA LEU A 197 18.44 -5.02 6.04
C LEU A 197 17.97 -6.43 6.46
N GLY A 198 16.76 -6.79 6.09
CA GLY A 198 16.15 -8.09 6.40
C GLY A 198 16.52 -9.21 5.42
N GLY A 199 17.30 -8.92 4.37
CA GLY A 199 17.73 -9.90 3.37
C GLY A 199 16.59 -10.42 2.48
N THR A 200 15.49 -9.68 2.37
CA THR A 200 14.29 -10.03 1.60
C THR A 200 14.19 -9.27 0.27
N TYR A 201 15.17 -8.43 -0.06
CA TYR A 201 15.20 -7.72 -1.34
C TYR A 201 15.47 -8.63 -2.54
N ARG A 202 14.68 -8.45 -3.60
CA ARG A 202 14.88 -9.01 -4.94
C ARG A 202 14.62 -7.96 -6.00
N ASP A 203 15.64 -7.75 -6.82
CA ASP A 203 15.56 -6.92 -8.01
C ASP A 203 14.57 -7.53 -9.03
N ALA A 204 13.70 -6.69 -9.58
CA ALA A 204 12.63 -7.14 -10.46
C ALA A 204 13.12 -7.58 -11.84
N GLU A 205 14.11 -6.89 -12.42
CA GLU A 205 14.62 -7.24 -13.75
C GLU A 205 15.20 -8.66 -13.75
N THR A 206 16.07 -8.94 -12.78
CA THR A 206 16.74 -10.23 -12.65
C THR A 206 15.81 -11.36 -12.23
N PHE A 207 14.82 -11.06 -11.39
CA PHE A 207 13.84 -12.06 -10.93
C PHE A 207 12.85 -12.44 -12.03
N LEU A 208 12.36 -11.46 -12.79
CA LEU A 208 11.33 -11.67 -13.81
C LEU A 208 11.92 -12.15 -15.15
N ASN A 209 13.19 -11.84 -15.44
CA ASN A 209 13.88 -12.25 -16.67
C ASN A 209 15.17 -13.04 -16.37
N PRO A 210 15.06 -14.28 -15.84
CA PRO A 210 16.23 -15.06 -15.41
C PRO A 210 17.23 -15.40 -16.54
N SER A 211 16.80 -15.38 -17.81
CA SER A 211 17.68 -15.58 -18.98
C SER A 211 18.73 -14.48 -19.17
N ARG A 212 18.44 -13.23 -18.76
CA ARG A 212 19.42 -12.11 -18.79
C ARG A 212 20.53 -12.25 -17.76
N ARG A 213 20.35 -13.12 -16.76
CA ARG A 213 21.36 -13.40 -15.72
C ARG A 213 22.52 -14.26 -16.24
N GLN A 214 22.30 -15.02 -17.32
CA GLN A 214 23.31 -15.87 -17.94
C GLN A 214 24.20 -15.14 -18.94
N SER A 215 23.74 -14.01 -19.52
CA SER A 215 24.52 -13.25 -20.51
C SER A 215 25.52 -12.25 -19.90
N LYS A 216 25.53 -12.09 -18.58
CA LYS A 216 26.43 -11.18 -17.83
C LYS A 216 27.47 -11.94 -16.99
N ARG A 217 27.61 -13.25 -17.18
CA ARG A 217 28.65 -14.08 -16.56
C ARG A 217 29.63 -14.58 -17.61
#